data_AF-A0A7W0J490-F1
#
_entry.id   AF-A0A7W0J490-F1
#
_cell.length_a   1.000
_cell.length_b   1.000
_cell.length_c   1.000
_cell.angle_alpha   90.00
_cell.angle_beta   90.00
_cell.angle_gamma   90.00
#
_symmetry.space_group_name_H-M   'P 1'
#
loop_
_entity.id
_entity.type
_entity.pdbx_description
1 polymer ?
#
loop_
_entity_poly.entity_id
_entity_poly.type
_entity_poly.pdbx_seq_one_letter_code
_entity_poly.pdbx_strand_id
1 'polypeptide(L)'
;LVQTRPAFGGNIMAEILSGNNRPQMATVRHKVFKPLSADPAKKGEIIEFPLPGGIKLDMVIKDFVKDITQQINLADADIIVSGGRGVGGPEGFKMIEKLAGALGGAVGSSRAAVDAGWIPYSHQVGQTGRTVCPKLYIACGISGAIQHLVGMQSSDVIVAINKDPNASIFQIADYGIVGDLFETVPAIIKEIEQLRN
;
A
#
# COMPACT_ATOMS: atom_id res chain seq x y z
N LEU A 1 -4.78 -21.27 19.51
CA LEU A 1 -4.35 -20.16 18.64
C LEU A 1 -4.01 -18.98 19.53
N VAL A 2 -2.74 -18.57 19.58
CA VAL A 2 -2.31 -17.31 20.20
C VAL A 2 -2.42 -16.23 19.13
N GLN A 3 -3.26 -15.21 19.36
CA GLN A 3 -3.52 -14.17 18.37
C GLN A 3 -2.82 -12.89 18.78
N THR A 4 -1.66 -12.62 18.17
CA THR A 4 -0.92 -11.38 18.42
C THR A 4 -1.35 -10.32 17.41
N ARG A 5 -1.91 -9.20 17.88
CA ARG A 5 -2.35 -8.10 17.01
C ARG A 5 -1.95 -6.72 17.55
N PRO A 6 -1.64 -5.77 16.67
CA PRO A 6 -1.52 -4.37 17.06
C PRO A 6 -2.88 -3.76 17.42
N ALA A 7 -2.89 -2.90 18.42
CA ALA A 7 -3.99 -2.04 18.85
C ALA A 7 -3.51 -0.59 19.00
N PHE A 8 -4.44 0.35 19.17
CA PHE A 8 -4.14 1.78 19.37
C PHE A 8 -3.18 2.37 18.32
N GLY A 9 -3.51 2.19 17.03
CA GLY A 9 -2.69 2.71 15.93
C GLY A 9 -1.36 1.99 15.70
N GLY A 10 -1.12 0.87 16.40
CA GLY A 10 0.15 0.13 16.33
C GLY A 10 1.04 0.30 17.57
N ASN A 11 0.66 1.17 18.51
CA ASN A 11 1.48 1.48 19.68
C ASN A 11 1.47 0.38 20.76
N ILE A 12 0.48 -0.52 20.72
CA ILE A 12 0.35 -1.61 21.70
C ILE A 12 0.19 -2.92 20.96
N MET A 13 0.93 -3.94 21.39
CA MET A 13 0.77 -5.32 20.95
C MET A 13 -0.02 -6.09 22.01
N ALA A 14 -1.07 -6.79 21.59
CA ALA A 14 -1.90 -7.61 22.47
C ALA A 14 -1.88 -9.06 22.02
N GLU A 15 -1.74 -9.97 22.98
CA GLU A 15 -1.93 -11.41 22.79
C GLU A 15 -3.32 -11.81 23.29
N ILE A 16 -4.13 -12.39 22.40
CA ILE A 16 -5.51 -12.75 22.67
C ILE A 16 -5.66 -14.27 22.59
N LEU A 17 -6.28 -14.86 23.61
CA LEU A 17 -6.55 -16.29 23.72
C LEU A 17 -8.07 -16.55 23.79
N SER A 18 -8.59 -17.27 22.80
CA SER A 18 -10.00 -17.71 22.78
C SER A 18 -10.11 -19.18 23.23
N GLY A 19 -9.81 -19.43 24.51
CA GLY A 19 -9.73 -20.78 25.09
C GLY A 19 -11.04 -21.57 25.03
N ASN A 20 -12.16 -20.90 25.32
CA ASN A 20 -13.45 -21.55 25.60
C ASN A 20 -14.43 -21.62 24.41
N ASN A 21 -14.10 -21.02 23.26
CA ASN A 21 -15.00 -20.91 22.12
C ASN A 21 -14.43 -21.61 20.88
N ARG A 22 -15.30 -22.20 20.05
CA ARG A 22 -14.93 -22.87 18.79
C ARG A 22 -15.90 -22.49 17.66
N PRO A 23 -15.42 -22.37 16.41
CA PRO A 23 -14.02 -22.42 16.00
C PRO A 23 -13.22 -21.20 16.50
N GLN A 24 -11.91 -21.36 16.70
CA GLN A 24 -11.03 -20.22 16.98
C GLN A 24 -10.78 -19.48 15.67
N MET A 25 -11.29 -18.25 15.57
CA MET A 25 -11.21 -17.45 14.34
C MET A 25 -10.31 -16.23 14.56
N ALA A 26 -9.58 -15.84 13.51
CA ALA A 26 -8.82 -14.60 13.45
C ALA A 26 -8.84 -14.08 12.01
N THR A 27 -8.93 -12.76 11.84
CA THR A 27 -8.59 -12.13 10.56
C THR A 27 -7.10 -11.81 10.56
N VAL A 28 -6.44 -12.09 9.43
CA VAL A 28 -5.00 -11.85 9.27
C VAL A 28 -4.82 -10.72 8.27
N ARG A 29 -3.98 -9.74 8.62
CA ARG A 29 -3.67 -8.62 7.72
C ARG A 29 -2.98 -9.18 6.46
N HIS A 30 -3.41 -8.69 5.30
CA HIS A 30 -2.86 -9.07 4.00
C HIS A 30 -1.33 -8.81 3.96
N LYS A 31 -0.59 -9.71 3.29
CA LYS A 31 0.89 -9.68 3.14
C LYS A 31 1.74 -9.75 4.42
N VAL A 32 1.16 -10.05 5.59
CA VAL A 32 1.97 -10.27 6.82
C VAL A 32 2.75 -11.59 6.80
N PHE A 33 2.18 -12.64 6.20
CA PHE A 33 2.85 -13.93 6.03
C PHE A 33 3.28 -14.14 4.58
N LYS A 34 4.47 -14.69 4.39
CA LYS A 34 4.97 -15.07 3.07
C LYS A 34 4.23 -16.32 2.57
N PRO A 35 3.79 -16.36 1.30
CA PRO A 35 3.23 -17.58 0.72
C PRO A 35 4.28 -18.68 0.70
N LEU A 36 3.85 -19.93 0.90
CA LEU A 36 4.73 -21.10 0.74
C LEU A 36 5.07 -21.29 -0.74
N SER A 37 6.24 -21.87 -1.01
CA SER A 37 6.60 -22.31 -2.36
C SER A 37 5.64 -23.37 -2.87
N ALA A 38 5.32 -23.31 -4.16
CA ALA A 38 4.51 -24.31 -4.82
C ALA A 38 5.24 -25.65 -4.82
N ASP A 39 4.55 -26.71 -4.39
CA ASP A 39 5.05 -28.07 -4.37
C ASP A 39 4.08 -28.96 -5.16
N PRO A 40 4.43 -29.37 -6.39
CA PRO A 40 3.58 -30.22 -7.23
C PRO A 40 3.31 -31.61 -6.64
N ALA A 41 4.10 -32.06 -5.67
CA ALA A 41 3.93 -33.37 -5.05
C ALA A 41 2.87 -33.38 -3.95
N LYS A 42 2.46 -32.21 -3.42
CA LYS A 42 1.42 -32.12 -2.40
C LYS A 42 0.06 -32.47 -3.00
N LYS A 43 -0.63 -33.40 -2.34
CA LYS A 43 -2.01 -33.77 -2.64
C LYS A 43 -2.93 -33.24 -1.53
N GLY A 44 -4.13 -32.82 -1.91
CA GLY A 44 -5.20 -32.43 -0.99
C GLY A 44 -6.51 -33.15 -1.35
N GLU A 45 -7.45 -33.15 -0.42
CA GLU A 45 -8.80 -33.67 -0.63
C GLU A 45 -9.75 -32.52 -0.99
N ILE A 46 -10.58 -32.71 -2.01
CA ILE A 46 -11.64 -31.76 -2.37
C ILE A 46 -12.94 -32.27 -1.75
N ILE A 47 -13.46 -31.54 -0.77
CA ILE A 47 -14.73 -31.83 -0.11
C ILE A 47 -15.78 -30.83 -0.61
N GLU A 48 -16.76 -31.30 -1.37
CA GLU A 48 -17.88 -30.47 -1.82
C GLU A 48 -18.89 -30.28 -0.69
N PHE A 49 -19.18 -29.03 -0.34
CA PHE A 49 -20.17 -28.69 0.69
C PHE A 49 -21.40 -28.04 0.04
N PRO A 50 -22.57 -28.71 0.01
CA PRO A 50 -23.77 -28.11 -0.56
C PRO A 50 -24.25 -26.95 0.30
N LEU A 51 -24.55 -25.81 -0.35
CA LEU A 51 -25.10 -24.66 0.36
C LEU A 51 -26.49 -25.00 0.91
N PRO A 52 -26.78 -24.73 2.20
CA PRO A 52 -28.12 -24.91 2.74
C PRO A 52 -29.10 -23.97 2.00
N GLY A 53 -30.26 -24.51 1.62
CA GLY A 53 -31.32 -23.71 1.00
C GLY A 53 -31.89 -22.64 1.93
N GLY A 54 -32.51 -21.60 1.38
CA GLY A 54 -33.23 -20.58 2.16
C GLY A 54 -32.39 -19.38 2.62
N ILE A 55 -31.17 -19.21 2.09
CA ILE A 55 -30.37 -18.00 2.32
C ILE A 55 -31.07 -16.81 1.66
N LYS A 56 -31.65 -15.93 2.48
CA LYS A 56 -32.17 -14.63 2.03
C LYS A 56 -31.03 -13.61 2.08
N LEU A 57 -30.75 -13.00 0.94
CA LEU A 57 -29.79 -11.91 0.84
C LEU A 57 -30.56 -10.58 0.85
N ASP A 58 -30.31 -9.75 1.85
CA ASP A 58 -30.93 -8.42 1.98
C ASP A 58 -30.17 -7.34 1.18
N MET A 59 -29.06 -7.71 0.53
CA MET A 59 -28.22 -6.82 -0.27
C MET A 59 -28.32 -7.17 -1.76
N VAL A 60 -28.64 -6.16 -2.59
CA VAL A 60 -28.60 -6.26 -4.05
C VAL A 60 -27.49 -5.36 -4.57
N ILE A 61 -26.51 -5.96 -5.26
CA ILE A 61 -25.49 -5.20 -5.99
C ILE A 61 -26.18 -4.61 -7.22
N LYS A 62 -26.35 -3.28 -7.25
CA LYS A 62 -27.00 -2.58 -8.36
C LYS A 62 -26.08 -2.37 -9.56
N ASP A 63 -24.82 -2.04 -9.29
CA ASP A 63 -23.83 -1.76 -10.32
C ASP A 63 -22.42 -2.01 -9.79
N PHE A 64 -21.50 -2.33 -10.69
CA PHE A 64 -20.08 -2.49 -10.42
C PHE A 64 -19.28 -1.57 -11.34
N VAL A 65 -18.90 -0.41 -10.80
CA VAL A 65 -18.05 0.53 -11.53
C VAL A 65 -16.61 0.04 -11.45
N LYS A 66 -16.13 -0.60 -12.52
CA LYS A 66 -14.70 -0.88 -12.69
C LYS A 66 -13.96 0.44 -12.82
N ASP A 67 -13.04 0.70 -11.90
CA ASP A 67 -12.15 1.85 -11.99
C ASP A 67 -11.09 1.56 -13.06
N ILE A 68 -11.39 1.93 -14.32
CA ILE A 68 -10.51 1.69 -15.48
C ILE A 68 -9.22 2.52 -15.38
N THR A 69 -9.18 3.50 -14.46
CA THR A 69 -7.99 4.33 -14.21
C THR A 69 -6.92 3.61 -13.39
N GLN A 70 -7.24 2.50 -12.71
CA GLN A 70 -6.24 1.67 -12.04
C GLN A 70 -5.65 0.64 -13.01
N GLN A 71 -4.62 1.03 -13.78
CA GLN A 71 -3.82 0.04 -14.52
C GLN A 71 -3.20 -1.02 -13.59
N ILE A 72 -2.99 -0.70 -12.30
CA ILE A 72 -2.45 -1.60 -11.28
C ILE A 72 -3.18 -1.35 -9.95
N ASN A 73 -3.70 -2.41 -9.31
CA ASN A 73 -4.29 -2.30 -7.98
C ASN A 73 -3.20 -1.97 -6.94
N LEU A 74 -3.35 -0.84 -6.25
CA LEU A 74 -2.39 -0.35 -5.25
C LEU A 74 -2.03 -1.38 -4.18
N ALA A 75 -2.97 -2.25 -3.78
CA ALA A 75 -2.73 -3.26 -2.75
C ALA A 75 -1.82 -4.40 -3.23
N ASP A 76 -1.92 -4.73 -4.52
CA ASP A 76 -1.22 -5.86 -5.14
C ASP A 76 0.11 -5.44 -5.78
N ALA A 77 0.32 -4.14 -5.98
CA ALA A 77 1.53 -3.60 -6.58
C ALA A 77 2.80 -3.98 -5.82
N ASP A 78 3.80 -4.46 -6.56
CA ASP A 78 5.15 -4.74 -6.04
C ASP A 78 5.97 -3.46 -5.86
N ILE A 79 5.68 -2.42 -6.63
CA ILE A 79 6.34 -1.11 -6.57
C ILE A 79 5.26 -0.04 -6.48
N ILE A 80 5.41 0.88 -5.53
CA ILE A 80 4.50 2.01 -5.36
C ILE A 80 5.31 3.30 -5.32
N VAL A 81 4.96 4.24 -6.21
CA VAL A 81 5.50 5.60 -6.20
C VAL A 81 4.39 6.53 -5.70
N SER A 82 4.61 7.16 -4.56
CA SER A 82 3.59 7.90 -3.85
C SER A 82 3.88 9.39 -3.79
N GLY A 83 2.88 10.20 -4.20
CA GLY A 83 2.92 11.65 -4.11
C GLY A 83 2.31 12.21 -2.81
N GLY A 84 2.98 13.18 -2.22
CA GLY A 84 2.49 13.96 -1.08
C GLY A 84 2.00 15.35 -1.45
N ARG A 85 1.77 16.20 -0.45
CA ARG A 85 1.50 17.63 -0.67
C ARG A 85 2.66 18.34 -1.37
N GLY A 86 3.89 17.84 -1.19
CA GLY A 86 5.10 18.43 -1.77
C GLY A 86 5.07 18.47 -3.30
N VAL A 87 4.32 17.59 -3.97
CA VAL A 87 4.25 17.54 -5.45
C VAL A 87 3.60 18.76 -6.08
N GLY A 88 2.98 19.65 -5.29
CA GLY A 88 2.59 20.99 -5.75
C GLY A 88 1.36 21.07 -6.67
N GLY A 89 0.67 19.97 -6.95
CA GLY A 89 -0.59 19.97 -7.72
C GLY A 89 -0.80 18.72 -8.59
N PRO A 90 -1.91 18.69 -9.36
CA PRO A 90 -2.19 17.61 -10.31
C PRO A 90 -1.10 17.47 -11.39
N GLU A 91 -0.49 18.57 -11.82
CA GLU A 91 0.61 18.55 -12.79
C GLU A 91 1.86 17.84 -12.24
N GLY A 92 2.14 17.97 -10.94
CA GLY A 92 3.21 17.23 -10.29
C GLY A 92 2.96 15.72 -10.24
N PHE A 93 1.70 15.28 -10.21
CA PHE A 93 1.36 13.86 -10.26
C PHE A 93 1.69 13.21 -11.60
N LYS A 94 1.72 13.95 -12.71
CA LYS A 94 2.19 13.42 -14.01
C LYS A 94 3.64 12.92 -13.94
N MET A 95 4.46 13.58 -13.11
CA MET A 95 5.85 13.15 -12.87
C MET A 95 5.91 11.86 -12.04
N ILE A 96 5.03 11.73 -11.04
CA ILE A 96 4.89 10.52 -10.23
C ILE A 96 4.40 9.36 -11.09
N GLU A 97 3.42 9.59 -11.96
CA GLU A 97 2.93 8.63 -12.95
C GLU A 97 4.05 8.19 -13.91
N LYS A 98 4.88 9.13 -14.40
CA LYS A 98 6.02 8.79 -15.26
C LYS A 98 7.04 7.90 -14.54
N LEU A 99 7.39 8.22 -13.29
CA LEU A 99 8.31 7.39 -12.50
C LEU A 99 7.71 6.00 -12.21
N ALA A 100 6.42 5.94 -11.87
CA ALA A 100 5.71 4.68 -11.67
C ALA A 100 5.70 3.83 -12.96
N GLY A 101 5.38 4.44 -14.10
CA GLY A 101 5.42 3.78 -15.41
C GLY A 101 6.83 3.28 -15.78
N ALA A 102 7.86 4.10 -15.54
CA ALA A 102 9.26 3.72 -15.78
C ALA A 102 9.73 2.55 -14.91
N LEU A 103 9.08 2.30 -13.76
CA LEU A 103 9.35 1.16 -12.88
C LEU A 103 8.38 -0.02 -13.08
N GLY A 104 7.26 0.19 -13.75
CA GLY A 104 6.14 -0.77 -13.80
C GLY A 104 5.37 -0.87 -12.48
N GLY A 105 5.35 0.21 -11.69
CA GLY A 105 4.68 0.30 -10.40
C GLY A 105 3.35 1.05 -10.44
N ALA A 106 2.65 1.07 -9.31
CA ALA A 106 1.42 1.82 -9.12
C ALA A 106 1.67 3.21 -8.50
N VAL A 107 0.75 4.14 -8.76
CA VAL A 107 0.79 5.49 -8.18
C VAL A 107 0.01 5.53 -6.88
N GLY A 108 0.63 5.93 -5.79
CA GLY A 108 0.00 6.16 -4.49
C GLY A 108 -0.10 7.64 -4.14
N SER A 109 -0.86 7.96 -3.10
CA SER A 109 -0.97 9.33 -2.59
C SER A 109 -1.12 9.39 -1.08
N SER A 110 -0.60 10.45 -0.47
CA SER A 110 -1.03 10.84 0.87
C SER A 110 -2.45 11.40 0.86
N ARG A 111 -3.13 11.37 2.02
CA ARG A 111 -4.43 12.01 2.21
C ARG A 111 -4.42 13.50 1.83
N ALA A 112 -3.32 14.21 2.11
CA ALA A 112 -3.23 15.65 1.85
C ALA A 112 -3.40 16.01 0.36
N ALA A 113 -2.97 15.15 -0.56
CA ALA A 113 -3.14 15.34 -2.00
C ALA A 113 -4.56 14.97 -2.48
N VAL A 114 -5.20 13.99 -1.83
CA VAL A 114 -6.61 13.63 -2.09
C VAL A 114 -7.55 14.72 -1.61
N ASP A 115 -7.36 15.21 -0.38
CA ASP A 115 -8.15 16.30 0.20
C ASP A 115 -8.01 17.60 -0.62
N ALA A 116 -6.88 17.79 -1.32
CA ALA A 116 -6.65 18.90 -2.23
C ALA A 116 -7.24 18.68 -3.64
N GLY A 117 -7.85 17.52 -3.91
CA GLY A 117 -8.48 17.18 -5.18
C GLY A 117 -7.51 16.84 -6.31
N TRP A 118 -6.24 16.52 -6.01
CA TRP A 118 -5.22 16.28 -7.05
C TRP A 118 -5.24 14.87 -7.62
N ILE A 119 -5.71 13.91 -6.83
CA ILE A 119 -5.79 12.50 -7.20
C ILE A 119 -6.98 11.84 -6.49
N PRO A 120 -7.64 10.84 -7.09
CA PRO A 120 -8.79 10.18 -6.48
C PRO A 120 -8.44 9.46 -5.17
N TYR A 121 -9.45 9.31 -4.31
CA TYR A 121 -9.34 8.59 -3.04
C TYR A 121 -8.86 7.13 -3.20
N SER A 122 -9.08 6.51 -4.36
CA SER A 122 -8.63 5.14 -4.66
C SER A 122 -7.11 4.96 -4.59
N HIS A 123 -6.33 6.04 -4.67
CA HIS A 123 -4.87 6.05 -4.54
C HIS A 123 -4.37 6.37 -3.13
N GLN A 124 -5.26 6.68 -2.18
CA GLN A 124 -4.87 7.07 -0.83
C GLN A 124 -4.20 5.93 -0.08
N VAL A 125 -2.99 6.17 0.44
CA VAL A 125 -2.27 5.29 1.36
C VAL A 125 -2.37 5.83 2.78
N GLY A 126 -2.61 4.94 3.75
CA GLY A 126 -2.62 5.29 5.16
C GLY A 126 -3.71 4.57 5.96
N GLN A 127 -3.84 4.92 7.24
CA GLN A 127 -4.77 4.34 8.19
C GLN A 127 -6.25 4.41 7.73
N THR A 128 -6.64 5.52 7.10
CA THR A 128 -7.99 5.72 6.54
C THR A 128 -8.04 5.51 5.02
N GLY A 129 -6.96 4.99 4.43
CA GLY A 129 -6.86 4.66 3.01
C GLY A 129 -6.55 3.18 2.83
N ARG A 130 -5.80 2.85 1.78
CA ARG A 130 -5.28 1.51 1.54
C ARG A 130 -4.01 1.28 2.38
N THR A 131 -3.93 0.10 2.97
CA THR A 131 -2.68 -0.42 3.53
C THR A 131 -1.97 -1.23 2.46
N VAL A 132 -0.70 -0.95 2.23
CA VAL A 132 0.12 -1.53 1.18
C VAL A 132 1.38 -2.15 1.77
N CYS A 133 1.89 -3.17 1.09
CA CYS A 133 3.14 -3.85 1.42
C CYS A 133 3.85 -4.20 0.10
N PRO A 134 4.39 -3.19 -0.62
CA PRO A 134 5.20 -3.40 -1.81
C PRO A 134 6.64 -3.80 -1.44
N LYS A 135 7.36 -4.31 -2.42
CA LYS A 135 8.82 -4.51 -2.34
C LYS A 135 9.56 -3.18 -2.32
N LEU A 136 9.03 -2.18 -3.03
CA LEU A 136 9.60 -0.83 -3.09
C LEU A 136 8.51 0.23 -2.94
N TYR A 137 8.69 1.12 -1.96
CA TYR A 137 7.85 2.29 -1.76
C TYR A 137 8.69 3.57 -1.92
N ILE A 138 8.33 4.43 -2.87
CA ILE A 138 8.99 5.73 -3.06
C ILE A 138 8.05 6.84 -2.59
N ALA A 139 8.43 7.56 -1.55
CA ALA A 139 7.68 8.67 -0.96
C ALA A 139 8.21 10.01 -1.47
N CYS A 140 7.49 10.63 -2.41
CA CYS A 140 7.85 11.91 -3.01
C CYS A 140 7.07 13.06 -2.35
N GLY A 141 7.76 13.92 -1.60
CA GLY A 141 7.15 15.12 -0.98
C GLY A 141 6.11 14.79 0.10
N ILE A 142 6.31 13.68 0.83
CA ILE A 142 5.46 13.22 1.93
C ILE A 142 6.18 13.50 3.26
N SER A 143 5.50 14.15 4.21
CA SER A 143 6.08 14.48 5.52
C SER A 143 6.25 13.28 6.45
N GLY A 144 5.44 12.22 6.27
CA GLY A 144 5.49 11.01 7.09
C GLY A 144 4.66 11.10 8.38
N ALA A 145 3.48 11.73 8.33
CA ALA A 145 2.54 11.68 9.45
C ALA A 145 2.17 10.23 9.79
N ILE A 146 1.98 9.90 11.07
CA ILE A 146 1.71 8.54 11.56
C ILE A 146 0.55 7.88 10.78
N GLN A 147 -0.49 8.65 10.44
CA GLN A 147 -1.63 8.16 9.67
C GLN A 147 -1.23 7.66 8.28
N HIS A 148 -0.20 8.24 7.65
CA HIS A 148 0.36 7.75 6.39
C HIS A 148 1.24 6.52 6.63
N LEU A 149 2.14 6.60 7.62
CA LEU A 149 3.12 5.54 7.91
C LEU A 149 2.46 4.20 8.22
N VAL A 150 1.36 4.19 8.98
CA VAL A 150 0.60 2.96 9.30
C VAL A 150 0.20 2.17 8.05
N GLY A 151 -0.02 2.86 6.92
CA GLY A 151 -0.41 2.26 5.66
C GLY A 151 0.75 1.71 4.81
N MET A 152 2.01 2.03 5.11
CA MET A 152 3.15 1.67 4.25
C MET A 152 4.44 1.27 4.97
N GLN A 153 4.51 1.38 6.30
CA GLN A 153 5.69 1.02 7.10
C GLN A 153 6.11 -0.45 6.98
N SER A 154 5.23 -1.32 6.47
CA SER A 154 5.51 -2.73 6.21
C SER A 154 6.11 -3.00 4.83
N SER A 155 6.45 -1.96 4.06
CA SER A 155 7.14 -2.13 2.77
C SER A 155 8.55 -2.69 2.98
N ASP A 156 9.05 -3.51 2.06
CA ASP A 156 10.39 -4.10 2.20
C ASP A 156 11.51 -3.05 2.08
N VAL A 157 11.36 -2.08 1.17
CA VAL A 157 12.28 -0.96 0.97
C VAL A 157 11.50 0.35 0.84
N ILE A 158 11.89 1.36 1.61
CA ILE A 158 11.31 2.70 1.64
C ILE A 158 12.35 3.72 1.19
N VAL A 159 12.07 4.42 0.09
CA VAL A 159 12.87 5.54 -0.42
C VAL A 159 12.08 6.83 -0.19
N ALA A 160 12.68 7.83 0.45
CA ALA A 160 12.05 9.12 0.70
C ALA A 160 12.77 10.25 -0.05
N ILE A 161 12.00 11.10 -0.75
CA ILE A 161 12.49 12.31 -1.41
C ILE A 161 11.73 13.49 -0.82
N ASN A 162 12.43 14.36 -0.08
CA ASN A 162 11.82 15.53 0.54
C ASN A 162 12.80 16.69 0.60
N LYS A 163 12.29 17.92 0.50
CA LYS A 163 13.10 19.13 0.63
C LYS A 163 13.48 19.42 2.08
N ASP A 164 12.62 19.04 3.03
CA ASP A 164 12.85 19.23 4.46
C ASP A 164 13.62 18.04 5.04
N PRO A 165 14.89 18.19 5.45
CA PRO A 165 15.68 17.11 6.06
C PRO A 165 15.10 16.60 7.39
N ASN A 166 14.22 17.36 8.04
CA ASN A 166 13.62 17.00 9.32
C ASN A 166 12.27 16.26 9.17
N ALA A 167 11.85 15.94 7.94
CA ALA A 167 10.61 15.24 7.70
C ALA A 167 10.60 13.86 8.39
N SER A 168 9.51 13.54 9.11
CA SER A 168 9.35 12.29 9.86
C SER A 168 9.44 11.04 8.99
N ILE A 169 9.19 11.15 7.68
CA ILE A 169 9.34 10.04 6.73
C ILE A 169 10.76 9.47 6.73
N PHE A 170 11.78 10.29 6.98
CA PHE A 170 13.18 9.84 7.01
C PHE A 170 13.50 8.93 8.20
N GLN A 171 12.66 8.92 9.24
CA GLN A 171 12.87 8.05 10.41
C GLN A 171 12.64 6.57 10.08
N ILE A 172 11.87 6.28 9.03
CA ILE A 172 11.56 4.91 8.59
C ILE A 172 12.08 4.60 7.18
N ALA A 173 12.72 5.55 6.52
CA ALA A 173 13.21 5.37 5.17
C ALA A 173 14.55 4.63 5.19
N ASP A 174 14.69 3.60 4.35
CA ASP A 174 15.96 2.93 4.12
C ASP A 174 16.93 3.82 3.33
N TYR A 175 16.38 4.61 2.40
CA TYR A 175 17.13 5.58 1.60
C TYR A 175 16.43 6.92 1.60
N GLY A 176 17.18 7.99 1.87
CA GLY A 176 16.67 9.36 1.91
C GLY A 176 17.43 10.29 0.98
N ILE A 177 16.71 11.06 0.17
CA ILE A 177 17.25 12.14 -0.65
C ILE A 177 16.66 13.46 -0.16
N VAL A 178 17.53 14.34 0.34
CA VAL A 178 17.16 15.71 0.72
C VAL A 178 17.39 16.60 -0.50
N GLY A 179 16.31 17.07 -1.11
CA GLY A 179 16.39 17.85 -2.34
C GLY A 179 15.04 18.24 -2.92
N ASP A 180 15.09 18.99 -4.02
CA ASP A 180 13.87 19.31 -4.78
C ASP A 180 13.41 18.08 -5.57
N LEU A 181 12.14 17.70 -5.37
CA LEU A 181 11.54 16.58 -6.10
C LEU A 181 11.49 16.85 -7.61
N PHE A 182 11.34 18.10 -8.04
CA PHE A 182 11.21 18.45 -9.45
C PHE A 182 12.53 18.32 -10.21
N GLU A 183 13.65 18.27 -9.51
CA GLU A 183 14.97 17.98 -10.08
C GLU A 183 15.34 16.51 -9.89
N THR A 184 15.10 15.98 -8.68
CA THR A 184 15.50 14.63 -8.27
C THR A 184 14.74 13.55 -9.04
N VAL A 185 13.41 13.67 -9.13
CA VAL A 185 12.58 12.63 -9.76
C VAL A 185 12.87 12.50 -11.27
N PRO A 186 12.97 13.59 -12.06
CA PRO A 186 13.37 13.46 -13.46
C PRO A 186 14.77 12.88 -13.67
N ALA A 187 15.73 13.20 -12.79
CA ALA A 187 17.07 12.61 -12.85
C ALA A 187 17.03 11.09 -12.62
N ILE A 188 16.25 10.65 -11.63
CA ILE A 188 16.03 9.21 -11.37
C ILE A 188 15.37 8.53 -12.57
N ILE A 189 14.32 9.13 -13.15
CA ILE A 189 13.65 8.58 -14.33
C ILE A 189 14.64 8.39 -15.48
N LYS A 190 15.48 9.39 -15.76
CA LYS A 190 16.48 9.33 -16.83
C LYS A 190 17.46 8.17 -16.62
N GLU A 191 17.95 7.99 -15.40
CA GLU A 191 18.88 6.90 -15.08
C GLU A 191 18.21 5.52 -15.20
N ILE A 192 16.95 5.38 -14.75
CA ILE A 192 16.17 4.14 -14.90
C ILE A 192 15.94 3.80 -16.37
N GLU A 193 15.60 4.80 -17.19
CA GLU A 193 15.40 4.63 -18.63
C GLU A 193 16.72 4.23 -19.34
N GLN A 194 17.87 4.71 -18.86
CA GLN A 194 19.18 4.32 -19.40
C GLN A 194 19.57 2.90 -19.00
N LEU A 195 19.30 2.48 -17.76
CA LEU A 195 19.62 1.14 -17.27
C LEU A 195 18.71 0.03 -17.82
N ARG A 196 17.52 0.40 -18.32
CA ARG A 196 16.56 -0.53 -18.94
C ARG A 196 16.75 -0.70 -20.44
N ASN A 197 17.52 0.17 -21.11
CA ASN A 197 17.95 0.02 -22.49
C ASN A 197 19.29 -0.72 -22.57
#